data_AF-A0A7W1FFZ3-F1
#
_entry.id   AF-A0A7W1FFZ3-F1
#
_cell.length_a   1.000
_cell.length_b   1.000
_cell.length_c   1.000
_cell.angle_alpha   90.00
_cell.angle_beta   90.00
_cell.angle_gamma   90.00
#
_symmetry.space_group_name_H-M   'P 1'
#
loop_
_entity.id
_entity.type
_entity.pdbx_description
1 polymer ?
#
loop_
_entity_poly.entity_id
_entity_poly.type
_entity_poly.pdbx_seq_one_letter_code
_entity_poly.pdbx_strand_id
1 'polypeptide(L)'
;MGKGRNWTAEDKAKIVVQGLKGRVVSEICNEYQIHQTQYYKWREQFLENLPKVFETKAQSKKEERLERENQKLKTMVGEMAMELKKNDW
;
A
#
# COMPACT_ATOMS: atom_id res chain seq x y z
N MET A 1 31.42 4.63 1.90
CA MET A 1 30.34 3.65 1.70
C MET A 1 29.26 4.33 0.89
N GLY A 2 29.10 3.96 -0.39
CA GLY A 2 28.21 4.67 -1.32
C GLY A 2 26.75 4.56 -0.89
N LYS A 3 26.00 5.68 -0.99
CA LYS A 3 24.54 5.67 -0.83
C LYS A 3 23.97 4.64 -1.79
N GLY A 4 23.34 3.59 -1.24
CA GLY A 4 22.66 2.58 -2.04
C GLY A 4 21.62 3.23 -2.95
N ARG A 5 21.45 2.69 -4.15
CA ARG A 5 20.39 3.10 -5.06
C ARG A 5 19.04 2.88 -4.38
N ASN A 6 18.22 3.94 -4.30
CA ASN A 6 16.86 3.85 -3.77
C ASN A 6 15.92 3.31 -4.86
N TRP A 7 15.29 2.17 -4.58
CA TRP A 7 14.32 1.54 -5.47
C TRP A 7 12.90 1.95 -5.07
N THR A 8 12.17 2.57 -5.99
CA THR A 8 10.75 2.88 -5.78
C THR A 8 9.92 1.59 -5.78
N ALA A 9 8.69 1.66 -5.28
CA ALA A 9 7.75 0.54 -5.37
C ALA A 9 7.49 0.13 -6.84
N GLU A 10 7.40 1.12 -7.72
CA GLU A 10 7.22 0.91 -9.16
C GLU A 10 8.42 0.20 -9.79
N ASP A 11 9.64 0.60 -9.46
CA ASP A 11 10.85 -0.06 -9.98
C ASP A 11 10.91 -1.53 -9.54
N LYS A 12 10.67 -1.79 -8.25
CA LYS A 12 10.66 -3.16 -7.71
C LYS A 12 9.64 -4.03 -8.45
N ALA A 13 8.42 -3.52 -8.66
CA ALA A 13 7.38 -4.21 -9.40
C ALA A 13 7.81 -4.50 -10.84
N LYS A 14 8.35 -3.50 -11.57
CA LYS A 14 8.85 -3.67 -12.93
C LYS A 14 9.92 -4.77 -13.03
N ILE A 15 10.88 -4.76 -12.11
CA ILE A 15 11.98 -5.73 -12.05
C ILE A 15 11.43 -7.15 -11.83
N VAL A 16 10.55 -7.33 -10.84
CA VAL A 16 9.92 -8.62 -10.55
C VAL A 16 9.11 -9.12 -11.74
N VAL A 17 8.31 -8.26 -12.36
CA VAL A 17 7.46 -8.62 -13.52
C VAL A 17 8.30 -9.09 -14.71
N GLN A 18 9.48 -8.53 -14.95
CA GLN A 18 10.35 -9.02 -16.03
C GLN A 18 10.76 -10.47 -15.83
N GLY A 19 11.12 -10.87 -14.61
CA GLY A 19 11.49 -12.25 -14.35
C GLY A 19 10.28 -13.19 -14.31
N LEU A 20 9.11 -12.71 -13.86
CA LEU A 20 7.85 -13.46 -13.98
C LEU A 20 7.42 -13.66 -15.45
N LYS A 21 7.79 -12.73 -16.35
CA LYS A 21 7.60 -12.87 -17.81
C LYS A 21 8.62 -13.80 -18.47
N GLY A 22 9.50 -14.46 -17.70
CA GLY A 22 10.44 -15.47 -18.18
C GLY A 22 11.84 -14.95 -18.52
N ARG A 23 12.14 -13.68 -18.26
CA ARG A 23 13.51 -13.15 -18.45
C ARG A 23 14.44 -13.74 -17.38
N VAL A 24 15.70 -14.02 -17.76
CA VAL A 24 16.65 -14.69 -16.88
C VAL A 24 17.00 -13.78 -15.70
N VAL A 25 16.83 -14.30 -14.47
CA VAL A 25 17.00 -13.52 -13.23
C VAL A 25 18.42 -12.97 -13.09
N SER A 26 19.45 -13.71 -13.50
CA SER A 26 20.83 -13.23 -13.46
C SER A 26 21.06 -12.01 -14.36
N GLU A 27 20.45 -11.98 -15.55
CA GLU A 27 20.54 -10.83 -16.47
C GLU A 27 19.84 -9.61 -15.89
N ILE A 28 18.63 -9.79 -15.33
CA ILE A 28 17.90 -8.73 -14.62
C ILE A 28 18.75 -8.18 -13.47
N CYS A 29 19.33 -9.08 -12.66
CA CYS A 29 20.16 -8.69 -11.52
C CYS A 29 21.40 -7.90 -11.95
N ASN A 30 22.03 -8.29 -13.06
CA ASN A 30 23.17 -7.57 -13.63
C ASN A 30 22.76 -6.20 -14.19
N GLU A 31 21.65 -6.10 -14.91
CA GLU A 31 21.18 -4.83 -15.49
C GLU A 31 20.82 -3.81 -14.39
N TYR A 32 20.08 -4.26 -13.39
CA TYR A 32 19.63 -3.40 -12.30
C TYR A 32 20.68 -3.27 -11.18
N GLN A 33 21.81 -3.97 -11.26
CA GLN A 33 22.87 -3.97 -10.24
C GLN A 33 22.31 -4.34 -8.85
N ILE A 34 21.53 -5.43 -8.80
CA ILE A 34 20.97 -6.00 -7.58
C ILE A 34 21.45 -7.44 -7.38
N HIS A 35 21.49 -7.90 -6.13
CA HIS A 35 21.75 -9.31 -5.85
C HIS A 35 20.50 -10.16 -6.12
N GLN A 36 20.69 -11.43 -6.52
CA GLN A 36 19.57 -12.35 -6.74
C GLN A 36 18.69 -12.54 -5.50
N THR A 37 19.29 -12.53 -4.30
CA THR A 37 18.56 -12.58 -3.02
C THR A 37 17.59 -11.39 -2.88
N GLN A 38 17.98 -10.20 -3.34
CA GLN A 38 17.15 -9.01 -3.32
C GLN A 38 15.97 -9.14 -4.30
N TYR A 39 16.21 -9.68 -5.50
CA TYR A 39 15.17 -9.97 -6.47
C TYR A 39 14.13 -10.95 -5.90
N TYR A 40 14.58 -12.07 -5.33
CA TYR A 40 13.66 -13.09 -4.80
C TYR A 40 12.85 -12.59 -3.61
N LYS A 41 13.45 -11.75 -2.75
CA LYS A 41 12.74 -11.06 -1.67
C LYS A 41 11.62 -10.15 -2.22
N TRP A 42 11.90 -9.38 -3.26
CA TRP A 42 10.85 -8.54 -3.88
C TRP A 42 9.79 -9.37 -4.58
N ARG A 43 10.18 -10.48 -5.22
CA ARG A 43 9.23 -11.40 -5.87
C ARG A 43 8.26 -11.99 -4.85
N GLU A 44 8.76 -12.46 -3.71
CA GLU A 44 7.93 -12.98 -2.63
C GLU A 44 6.95 -11.91 -2.13
N GLN A 45 7.45 -10.71 -1.79
CA GLN A 45 6.61 -9.58 -1.38
C GLN A 45 5.54 -9.22 -2.43
N PHE A 46 5.89 -9.27 -3.72
CA PHE A 46 4.97 -8.99 -4.81
C PHE A 46 3.87 -10.06 -4.90
N LEU A 47 4.23 -11.34 -4.83
CA LEU A 47 3.29 -12.47 -4.90
C LEU A 47 2.35 -12.51 -3.70
N GLU A 48 2.81 -12.18 -2.50
CA GLU A 48 1.96 -12.10 -1.30
C GLU A 48 0.91 -11.00 -1.37
N ASN A 49 1.21 -9.89 -2.06
CA ASN A 49 0.29 -8.75 -2.17
C ASN A 49 -0.59 -8.79 -3.43
N LEU A 50 -0.29 -9.65 -4.40
CA LEU A 50 -1.07 -9.84 -5.62
C LEU A 50 -2.55 -10.17 -5.35
N PRO A 51 -2.92 -11.10 -4.44
CA PRO A 51 -4.32 -11.41 -4.15
C PRO A 51 -5.13 -10.19 -3.69
N LYS A 52 -4.51 -9.30 -2.90
CA LYS A 52 -5.14 -8.09 -2.36
C LYS A 52 -5.59 -7.12 -3.47
N VAL A 53 -4.93 -7.14 -4.63
CA VAL A 53 -5.33 -6.34 -5.79
C VAL A 53 -6.70 -6.76 -6.33
N PHE A 54 -7.12 -8.01 -6.11
CA PHE A 54 -8.43 -8.50 -6.52
C PHE A 54 -9.49 -8.41 -5.40
N GLU A 55 -9.08 -8.15 -4.16
CA GLU A 55 -9.96 -8.00 -2.99
C GLU A 55 -10.58 -6.60 -2.85
N THR A 56 -10.24 -5.64 -3.73
CA THR A 56 -10.58 -4.21 -3.63
C THR A 56 -12.07 -3.93 -3.41
N LYS A 57 -12.97 -4.78 -3.91
CA LYS A 57 -14.42 -4.63 -3.72
C LYS A 57 -14.88 -4.77 -2.27
N ALA A 58 -14.19 -5.58 -1.46
CA ALA A 58 -14.56 -5.80 -0.06
C ALA A 58 -13.98 -4.70 0.85
N GLN A 59 -12.74 -4.29 0.58
CA GLN A 59 -12.09 -3.22 1.35
C GLN A 59 -12.76 -1.86 1.12
N SER A 60 -13.12 -1.54 -0.13
CA SER A 60 -13.84 -0.31 -0.47
C SER A 60 -15.18 -0.17 0.27
N LYS A 61 -15.95 -1.25 0.43
CA LYS A 61 -17.22 -1.21 1.19
C LYS A 61 -17.01 -0.98 2.69
N LYS A 62 -15.95 -1.56 3.26
CA LYS A 62 -15.60 -1.37 4.67
C LYS A 62 -15.13 0.06 4.92
N GLU A 63 -14.26 0.58 4.07
CA GLU A 63 -13.80 1.98 4.12
C GLU A 63 -14.97 2.95 3.97
N GLU A 64 -15.86 2.75 2.99
CA GLU A 64 -17.04 3.59 2.80
C GLU A 64 -18.00 3.54 4.00
N ARG A 65 -18.15 2.37 4.64
CA ARG A 65 -18.93 2.25 5.88
C ARG A 65 -18.27 3.02 7.03
N LEU A 66 -16.96 2.85 7.22
CA LEU A 66 -16.21 3.55 8.27
C LEU A 66 -16.23 5.06 8.06
N GLU A 67 -16.13 5.55 6.82
CA GLU A 67 -16.22 6.97 6.49
C GLU A 67 -17.60 7.53 6.87
N ARG A 68 -18.68 6.81 6.54
CA ARG A 68 -20.05 7.18 6.94
C ARG A 68 -20.23 7.22 8.45
N GLU A 69 -19.74 6.21 9.17
CA GLU A 69 -19.80 6.16 10.63
C GLU A 69 -18.99 7.31 11.25
N ASN A 70 -17.78 7.57 10.74
CA ASN A 70 -16.92 8.66 11.20
C ASN A 70 -17.60 10.02 11.02
N GLN A 71 -18.24 10.25 9.87
CA GLN A 71 -18.98 11.47 9.62
C GLN A 71 -20.16 11.65 10.59
N LYS A 72 -20.93 10.58 10.84
CA LYS A 72 -22.05 10.61 11.79
C LYS A 72 -21.58 10.94 13.21
N LEU A 73 -20.48 10.32 13.63
CA LEU A 73 -19.87 10.58 14.94
C LEU A 73 -19.38 12.02 15.06
N LYS A 74 -18.72 12.56 14.03
CA LYS A 74 -18.29 13.97 14.01
C LYS A 74 -19.46 14.93 14.14
N THR A 75 -20.58 14.68 13.46
CA THR A 75 -21.78 15.51 13.57
C THR A 75 -22.35 15.48 14.99
N MET A 76 -22.54 14.30 15.59
CA MET A 76 -23.05 14.17 16.95
C MET A 76 -22.16 14.86 17.98
N VAL A 77 -20.84 14.73 17.86
CA VAL A 77 -19.88 15.41 18.73
C VAL A 77 -20.01 16.93 18.58
N GLY A 78 -20.16 17.43 17.36
CA GLY A 78 -20.38 18.86 17.10
C GLY A 78 -21.68 19.39 17.70
N GLU A 79 -22.78 18.66 17.55
CA GLU A 79 -24.08 18.99 18.15
C GLU A 79 -24.00 19.03 19.67
N MET A 80 -23.43 17.99 20.29
CA MET A 80 -23.29 17.90 21.74
C MET A 80 -22.37 19.01 22.29
N ALA A 81 -21.30 19.36 21.59
CA ALA A 81 -20.43 20.48 21.97
C ALA A 81 -21.16 21.84 21.92
N MET A 82 -22.05 22.04 20.95
CA MET A 82 -22.88 23.24 20.88
C MET A 82 -23.92 23.28 22.00
N GLU A 83 -24.55 22.15 22.33
CA GLU A 83 -25.51 22.06 23.45
C GLU A 83 -24.85 22.36 24.79
N LEU A 84 -23.66 21.81 25.05
CA LEU A 84 -22.90 22.11 26.26
C LEU A 84 -22.58 23.61 26.36
N LYS A 85 -22.05 24.20 25.27
CA LYS A 85 -21.78 25.64 25.20
C LYS A 85 -23.04 26.49 25.39
N LYS A 86 -24.22 25.97 25.04
CA LYS A 86 -25.50 26.66 25.20
C LYS A 86 -26.04 26.59 26.64
N ASN A 87 -25.70 25.56 27.41
CA ASN A 87 -26.11 25.44 28.81
C ASN A 87 -25.16 26.15 29.78
N ASP A 88 -23.99 26.57 29.31
CA ASP A 88 -22.98 27.31 30.09
C ASP A 88 -23.19 28.85 30.09
N TRP A 89 -24.28 29.36 29.50
CA TRP A 89 -24.72 30.78 29.57
C TRP A 89 -26.12 30.89 30.18
#